data_AF-A0A101XP41-F1
#
_entry.id   AF-A0A101XP41-F1
#
_cell.length_a   1.000
_cell.length_b   1.000
_cell.length_c   1.000
_cell.angle_alpha   90.00
_cell.angle_beta   90.00
_cell.angle_gamma   90.00
#
_symmetry.space_group_name_H-M   'P 1'
#
loop_
_entity.id
_entity.type
_entity.pdbx_description
1 polymer ?
#
loop_
_entity_poly.entity_id
_entity_poly.type
_entity_poly.pdbx_seq_one_letter_code
_entity_poly.pdbx_strand_id
1 'polypeptide(L)' 'MYHAAQSAGAIGTVLSGAGPTLLAVVEAGDPAQNVAQAMVSAFEQTGSAAVARVLPTTTTGAYVHVKMEKTPLQTH' A
#
# COMPACT_ATOMS: atom_id res chain seq x y z
N MET A 1 -16.54 2.84 0.67
CA MET A 1 -15.08 2.80 0.91
C MET A 1 -14.62 3.89 1.86
N TYR A 2 -14.82 5.19 1.56
CA TYR A 2 -14.45 6.31 2.46
C TYR A 2 -14.90 6.11 3.91
N HIS A 3 -16.19 5.81 4.12
CA HIS A 3 -16.73 5.60 5.46
C HIS A 3 -16.08 4.40 6.16
N ALA A 4 -15.85 3.29 5.45
CA ALA A 4 -15.19 2.11 5.99
C ALA A 4 -13.76 2.39 6.44
N ALA A 5 -12.99 3.17 5.66
CA ALA A 5 -11.65 3.58 6.03
C ALA A 5 -11.66 4.49 7.27
N GLN A 6 -12.55 5.48 7.30
CA GLN A 6 -12.67 6.40 8.44
C GLN A 6 -13.07 5.66 9.73
N SER A 7 -14.07 4.78 9.68
CA SER A 7 -14.48 3.95 10.82
C SER A 7 -13.38 3.01 11.31
N ALA A 8 -12.44 2.63 10.44
CA ALA A 8 -11.30 1.78 10.77
C ALA A 8 -10.08 2.56 11.30
N GLY A 9 -10.15 3.90 11.37
CA GLY A 9 -9.09 4.75 11.92
C GLY A 9 -8.26 5.53 10.90
N ALA A 10 -8.73 5.67 9.66
CA ALA A 10 -8.08 6.57 8.72
C ALA A 10 -8.26 8.05 9.13
N ILE A 11 -7.17 8.82 9.05
CA ILE A 11 -7.19 10.29 9.18
C ILE A 11 -8.04 10.88 8.05
N GLY A 12 -7.89 10.34 6.85
CA GLY A 12 -8.66 10.74 5.68
C GLY A 12 -8.50 9.75 4.53
N THR A 13 -9.36 9.88 3.53
CA THR A 13 -9.30 9.05 2.31
C THR A 13 -9.60 9.90 1.09
N VAL A 14 -8.81 9.72 0.03
CA VAL A 14 -8.89 10.49 -1.23
C VAL A 14 -8.80 9.57 -2.43
N LEU A 15 -9.22 10.07 -3.60
CA LEU A 15 -8.93 9.42 -4.88
C LEU A 15 -7.43 9.56 -5.19
N SER A 16 -6.77 8.47 -5.55
CA SER A 16 -5.38 8.49 -5.98
C SER A 16 -5.29 8.79 -7.47
N GLY A 17 -4.73 9.95 -7.83
CA GLY A 17 -4.64 10.41 -9.21
C GLY A 17 -6.02 10.55 -9.85
N ALA A 18 -6.21 9.94 -11.02
CA ALA A 18 -7.50 9.90 -11.73
C ALA A 18 -8.41 8.73 -11.31
N GLY A 19 -7.99 7.88 -10.36
CA GLY A 19 -8.68 6.66 -9.98
C GLY A 19 -8.37 5.45 -10.87
N PRO A 20 -8.93 4.26 -10.56
CA PRO A 20 -9.96 3.98 -9.55
C PRO A 20 -9.41 3.75 -8.13
N THR A 21 -8.09 3.82 -7.94
CA THR A 21 -7.45 3.56 -6.65
C THR A 21 -7.80 4.63 -5.62
N LEU A 22 -8.09 4.20 -4.39
CA LEU A 22 -8.24 5.09 -3.23
C LEU A 22 -6.97 5.05 -2.38
N LEU A 23 -6.61 6.19 -1.80
CA LEU A 23 -5.54 6.34 -0.83
C LEU A 23 -6.15 6.72 0.52
N ALA A 24 -5.81 5.98 1.57
CA ALA A 24 -6.11 6.37 2.94
C ALA A 24 -4.82 6.79 3.66
N VAL A 25 -4.89 7.90 4.39
CA VAL A 25 -3.81 8.36 5.27
C VAL A 25 -4.13 7.86 6.67
N VAL A 26 -3.17 7.23 7.31
CA VAL A 26 -3.30 6.60 8.62
C VAL A 26 -2.11 6.97 9.49
N GLU A 27 -2.30 7.00 10.79
CA GLU A 27 -1.17 7.07 11.72
C GLU A 27 -0.28 5.82 11.58
N ALA A 28 1.02 5.99 11.82
CA ALA A 28 1.96 4.87 11.77
C ALA A 28 1.67 3.87 12.89
N GLY A 29 1.65 2.57 12.55
CA GLY A 29 1.37 1.47 13.50
C GLY A 29 0.14 0.66 13.10
N ASP A 30 -0.56 0.14 14.11
CA ASP A 30 -1.66 -0.82 13.97
C ASP A 30 -2.90 -0.38 13.14
N PRO A 31 -3.23 0.91 12.95
CA PRO A 31 -4.40 1.29 12.14
C PRO A 31 -4.29 0.87 10.66
N ALA A 32 -3.08 0.78 10.12
CA ALA A 32 -2.89 0.66 8.66
C ALA A 32 -3.48 -0.64 8.08
N GLN A 33 -3.26 -1.77 8.76
CA GLN A 33 -3.75 -3.09 8.32
C GLN A 33 -5.28 -3.18 8.46
N ASN A 34 -5.84 -2.64 9.54
CA ASN A 34 -7.29 -2.62 9.76
C ASN A 34 -8.00 -1.77 8.70
N VAL A 35 -7.46 -0.58 8.41
CA VAL A 35 -7.97 0.29 7.35
C VAL A 35 -7.85 -0.39 5.98
N ALA A 36 -6.71 -1.03 5.68
CA ALA A 36 -6.53 -1.77 4.44
C ALA A 36 -7.58 -2.86 4.26
N GLN A 37 -7.83 -3.67 5.29
CA GLN A 37 -8.83 -4.73 5.24
C GLN A 37 -10.25 -4.16 5.09
N ALA A 38 -10.60 -3.11 5.85
CA ALA A 38 -11.92 -2.47 5.76
C ALA A 38 -12.19 -1.90 4.36
N MET A 39 -11.16 -1.32 3.71
CA MET A 39 -11.27 -0.81 2.35
C MET A 39 -11.44 -1.93 1.32
N VAL A 40 -10.68 -3.03 1.43
CA VAL A 40 -10.83 -4.20 0.56
C VAL A 40 -12.24 -4.78 0.68
N SER A 41 -12.70 -5.08 1.90
CA SER A 41 -14.03 -5.62 2.14
C SER A 41 -15.13 -4.69 1.59
N ALA A 42 -14.96 -3.37 1.71
CA ALA A 42 -15.93 -2.41 1.17
C ALA A 42 -15.96 -2.37 -0.37
N PHE A 43 -14.85 -2.65 -1.06
CA PHE A 43 -14.83 -2.82 -2.52
C PHE A 43 -15.45 -4.16 -2.94
N GLU A 44 -15.13 -5.24 -2.22
CA GLU A 44 -15.65 -6.57 -2.53
C GLU A 44 -17.18 -6.64 -2.35
N GLN A 45 -17.73 -5.92 -1.37
CA GLN A 45 -19.18 -5.77 -1.20
C GLN A 45 -19.89 -5.11 -2.39
N THR A 46 -19.17 -4.34 -3.22
CA THR A 46 -19.73 -3.79 -4.46
C THR A 46 -19.54 -4.71 -5.67
N GLY A 47 -19.06 -5.94 -5.45
CA GLY A 47 -18.74 -6.90 -6.51
C GLY A 47 -17.40 -6.66 -7.20
N SER A 48 -16.56 -5.77 -6.64
CA SER A 48 -15.26 -5.42 -7.22
C SER A 48 -14.14 -6.16 -6.51
N ALA A 49 -13.34 -6.94 -7.24
CA ALA A 49 -12.10 -7.49 -6.70
C ALA A 49 -11.15 -6.34 -6.31
N ALA A 50 -10.55 -6.40 -5.13
CA ALA A 50 -9.70 -5.34 -4.61
C ALA A 50 -8.44 -5.88 -3.92
N VAL A 51 -7.41 -5.04 -3.90
CA VAL A 51 -6.18 -5.26 -3.16
C VAL A 51 -5.77 -3.96 -2.51
N ALA A 52 -5.27 -4.04 -1.27
CA ALA A 52 -4.68 -2.91 -0.57
C ALA A 52 -3.19 -3.17 -0.33
N ARG A 53 -2.38 -2.12 -0.38
CA ARG A 53 -0.97 -2.13 -0.01
C ARG A 53 -0.75 -1.06 1.05
N VAL A 54 -0.24 -1.47 2.21
CA VAL A 54 0.26 -0.54 3.21
C VAL A 54 1.66 -0.12 2.80
N LEU A 55 1.83 1.18 2.55
CA LEU A 55 3.08 1.73 2.04
C LEU A 55 3.53 2.88 2.96
N PRO A 56 4.79 2.87 3.44
CA PRO A 56 5.37 4.08 4.03
C PRO A 56 5.64 5.11 2.93
N THR A 57 5.74 6.38 3.31
CA THR A 57 6.19 7.43 2.40
C THR A 57 7.60 7.14 1.92
N THR A 58 7.81 7.08 0.60
CA THR A 58 9.16 6.93 0.06
C THR A 58 9.92 8.25 0.16
N THR A 59 11.18 8.19 0.59
CA THR A 59 12.11 9.33 0.57
C THR A 59 13.03 9.32 -0.64
N THR A 60 12.98 8.25 -1.44
CA THR A 60 13.79 8.09 -2.65
C THR A 60 12.88 7.94 -3.86
N GLY A 61 13.25 8.61 -4.96
CA GLY A 61 12.61 8.44 -6.26
C GLY A 61 13.14 7.22 -7.01
N ALA A 62 13.19 7.32 -8.34
CA ALA A 62 13.76 6.27 -9.17
C ALA A 62 15.28 6.14 -8.98
N TYR A 63 15.78 4.91 -8.99
CA TYR A 63 17.22 4.60 -8.98
C TYR A 63 17.50 3.35 -9.81
N VAL A 64 18.77 3.15 -10.19
CA VAL A 64 19.20 1.98 -10.98
C VAL A 64 19.65 0.86 -10.04
N HIS A 65 19.07 -0.33 -10.19
CA HIS A 65 19.50 -1.52 -9.45
C HIS A 65 20.55 -2.29 -10.26
N VAL A 66 21.82 -2.24 -9.81
CA VAL A 66 22.92 -2.98 -10.46
C VAL A 66 23.03 -4.37 -9.84
N LYS A 67 22.80 -5.42 -10.64
CA LYS A 67 22.99 -6.80 -10.20
C LYS A 67 24.49 -7.11 -10.16
N MET A 68 25.06 -7.29 -8.97
CA MET A 68 26.44 -7.74 -8.82
C MET A 68 26.50 -9.25 -9.10
N GLU A 69 27.35 -9.67 -10.04
CA GLU A 69 27.62 -11.08 -10.32
C GLU A 69 28.48 -11.67 -9.19
N LYS A 70 28.15 -12.88 -8.70
CA LYS A 70 28.96 -13.55 -7.66
C LYS A 70 30.33 -13.87 -8.26
N THR A 71 31.40 -13.31 -7.71
CA THR A 71 32.78 -13.72 -7.99
C THR A 71 32.90 -15.23 -7.75
N PRO A 72 33.39 -16.04 -8.71
CA PRO A 72 33.61 -17.45 -8.46
C PRO A 72 34.68 -17.60 -7.38
N LEU A 73 34.39 -18.40 -6.37
CA LEU A 73 35.38 -18.84 -5.38
C LEU A 73 36.43 -19.66 -6.14
N GLN A 74 37.64 -19.12 -6.31
CA GLN A 74 38.75 -19.92 -6.83
C GLN A 74 39.22 -20.86 -5.72
N THR A 75 38.87 -22.13 -5.83
CA THR A 75 39.51 -23.22 -5.08
C THR A 75 40.85 -23.54 -5.73
N HIS A 76 41.93 -23.25 -5.01
CA HIS A 76 43.27 -23.82 -5.24
C HIS A 76 43.38 -25.17 -4.53
#